data_AF-A0A9X1YYB9-F1
#
_entry.id   AF-A0A9X1YYB9-F1
#
_cell.length_a   1.000
_cell.length_b   1.000
_cell.length_c   1.000
_cell.angle_alpha   90.00
_cell.angle_beta   90.00
_cell.angle_gamma   90.00
#
_symmetry.space_group_name_H-M   'P 1'
#
loop_
_entity.id
_entity.type
_entity.pdbx_description
1 polymer ?
#
loop_
_entity_poly.entity_id
_entity_poly.type
_entity_poly.pdbx_seq_one_letter_code
_entity_poly.pdbx_strand_id
1 'polypeptide(L)'
;MSGDKIPLQLFDLPALLQYISPDQRDTWVEVGMGLKSEFGQEGYGPWNIWSQSSKTYDGKTALSVWKSFKKAGTGMGTVIKMALNAGWRPDKTEMTAEEKRVFAAEAEFRRKQRQAEVEADEALLEEMRALVADCCQKIWIEHCQSEGHSPYLDRKQVGAFGIGFFKTTVILSIDDHNKRCQIWSGSNTMQFFDSLPKPRPDSLSFLVFKPGTVAVPLRDASGKLWSLQAINAQGTKLFPKYGRKSGCFHVLGPVDDPLDIALAEGYATSASVHMALAWPVAMAVDSGNLPAVARALRGQFPDARLLVAGDDDPDAKGNPGRTKAEAAASANGGFAAFPISLEQA
;
A
#
# COMPACT_ATOMS: atom_id res chain seq x y z
N MET A 1 -23.64 20.16 24.07
CA MET A 1 -23.11 21.52 23.82
C MET A 1 -23.32 21.82 22.34
N SER A 2 -23.89 22.99 22.03
CA SER A 2 -24.45 23.37 20.73
C SER A 2 -23.57 22.94 19.54
N GLY A 3 -24.16 22.22 18.59
CA GLY A 3 -23.54 21.78 17.34
C GLY A 3 -23.44 22.88 16.29
N ASP A 4 -23.21 24.13 16.70
CA ASP A 4 -22.94 25.23 15.78
C ASP A 4 -21.59 24.98 15.11
N LYS A 5 -21.64 24.54 13.85
CA LYS A 5 -20.45 24.39 13.01
C LYS A 5 -19.79 25.76 12.87
N ILE A 6 -18.52 25.87 13.28
CA ILE A 6 -17.73 27.07 13.05
C ILE A 6 -17.51 27.19 11.54
N PRO A 7 -18.03 28.24 10.88
CA PRO A 7 -17.92 28.41 9.44
C PRO A 7 -16.52 28.93 9.11
N LEU A 8 -15.60 28.03 8.77
CA LEU A 8 -14.23 28.38 8.37
C LEU A 8 -14.10 28.53 6.87
N GLN A 9 -13.45 29.59 6.44
CA GLN A 9 -13.01 29.82 5.07
C GLN A 9 -11.50 29.63 4.94
N LEU A 10 -11.00 29.58 3.69
CA LEU A 10 -9.59 29.35 3.42
C LEU A 10 -8.69 30.42 4.08
N PHE A 11 -9.17 31.67 4.16
CA PHE A 11 -8.44 32.79 4.75
C PHE A 11 -8.36 32.72 6.29
N ASP A 12 -9.22 31.95 6.95
CA ASP A 12 -9.19 31.77 8.41
C ASP A 12 -8.09 30.79 8.85
N LEU A 13 -7.61 29.95 7.92
CA LEU A 13 -6.67 28.87 8.22
C LEU A 13 -5.36 29.35 8.86
N PRO A 14 -4.68 30.42 8.41
CA PRO A 14 -3.46 30.89 9.08
C PRO A 14 -3.69 31.25 10.55
N ALA A 15 -4.82 31.92 10.86
CA ALA A 15 -5.15 32.36 12.22
C ALA A 15 -5.54 31.18 13.14
N LEU A 16 -6.08 30.10 12.57
CA LEU A 16 -6.36 28.86 13.28
C LEU A 16 -5.08 28.05 13.50
N LEU A 17 -4.29 27.84 12.44
CA LEU A 17 -3.15 26.94 12.43
C LEU A 17 -2.00 27.40 13.33
N GLN A 18 -1.84 28.71 13.56
CA GLN A 18 -0.82 29.23 14.49
C GLN A 18 -0.95 28.70 15.93
N TYR A 19 -2.13 28.19 16.33
CA TYR A 19 -2.36 27.61 17.65
C TYR A 19 -1.96 26.12 17.72
N ILE A 20 -1.66 25.48 16.59
CA ILE A 20 -1.30 24.06 16.52
C ILE A 20 0.19 23.97 16.16
N SER A 21 0.99 23.22 16.92
CA SER A 21 2.39 22.98 16.56
C SER A 21 2.51 21.94 15.44
N PRO A 22 3.32 22.18 14.39
CA PRO A 22 3.60 21.20 13.33
C PRO A 22 4.68 20.18 13.69
N ASP A 23 5.31 20.27 14.87
CA ASP A 23 6.49 19.46 15.20
C ASP A 23 6.18 17.99 15.48
N GLN A 24 4.94 17.69 15.88
CA GLN A 24 4.48 16.32 16.08
C GLN A 24 3.99 15.74 14.76
N ARG A 25 4.60 14.62 14.33
CA ARG A 25 4.31 14.01 13.02
C ARG A 25 2.84 13.65 12.85
N ASP A 26 2.23 13.07 13.88
CA ASP A 26 0.82 12.65 13.82
C ASP A 26 -0.10 13.87 13.71
N THR A 27 0.13 14.90 14.52
CA THR A 27 -0.58 16.19 14.41
C THR A 27 -0.42 16.80 13.02
N TRP A 28 0.80 16.83 12.49
CA TRP A 28 1.09 17.38 11.16
C TRP A 28 0.32 16.67 10.04
N VAL A 29 0.22 15.34 10.14
CA VAL A 29 -0.57 14.51 9.22
C VAL A 29 -2.08 14.73 9.42
N GLU A 30 -2.57 14.77 10.66
CA GLU A 30 -3.99 14.99 10.96
C GLU A 30 -4.49 16.36 10.51
N VAL A 31 -3.70 17.41 10.73
CA VAL A 31 -3.99 18.76 10.23
C VAL A 31 -4.03 18.77 8.70
N GLY A 32 -3.05 18.14 8.05
CA GLY A 32 -3.00 18.03 6.59
C GLY A 32 -4.22 17.29 6.01
N MET A 33 -4.60 16.17 6.61
CA MET A 33 -5.81 15.43 6.23
C MET A 33 -7.08 16.26 6.46
N GLY A 34 -7.19 16.96 7.59
CA GLY A 34 -8.34 17.80 7.90
C GLY A 34 -8.51 18.95 6.91
N LEU A 35 -7.42 19.65 6.57
CA LEU A 35 -7.44 20.74 5.58
C LEU A 35 -7.73 20.22 4.18
N LYS A 36 -7.06 19.13 3.75
CA LYS A 36 -7.32 18.53 2.44
C LYS A 36 -8.74 17.99 2.33
N SER A 37 -9.29 17.49 3.44
CA SER A 37 -10.68 17.05 3.49
C SER A 37 -11.60 18.21 3.16
N GLU A 38 -11.46 19.37 3.78
CA GLU A 38 -12.44 20.47 3.64
C GLU A 38 -12.18 21.37 2.42
N PHE A 39 -10.92 21.63 2.11
CA PHE A 39 -10.50 22.62 1.10
C PHE A 39 -9.80 21.99 -0.12
N GLY A 40 -9.75 20.66 -0.23
CA GLY A 40 -9.13 19.99 -1.37
C GLY A 40 -7.68 20.43 -1.58
N GLN A 41 -7.27 20.70 -2.83
CA GLN A 41 -5.91 21.14 -3.14
C GLN A 41 -5.60 22.56 -2.66
N GLU A 42 -6.62 23.41 -2.52
CA GLU A 42 -6.44 24.79 -2.04
C GLU A 42 -5.94 24.83 -0.59
N GLY A 43 -6.24 23.79 0.19
CA GLY A 43 -5.72 23.62 1.55
C GLY A 43 -4.20 23.44 1.63
N TYR A 44 -3.52 23.11 0.52
CA TYR A 44 -2.08 22.86 0.52
C TYR A 44 -1.29 24.12 0.89
N GLY A 45 -1.65 25.28 0.34
CA GLY A 45 -0.92 26.52 0.57
C GLY A 45 -0.83 26.88 2.06
N PRO A 46 -1.97 27.04 2.77
CA PRO A 46 -1.99 27.31 4.20
C PRO A 46 -1.28 26.23 5.03
N TRP A 47 -1.52 24.95 4.74
CA TRP A 47 -0.86 23.85 5.45
C TRP A 47 0.65 23.85 5.26
N ASN A 48 1.12 24.12 4.04
CA ASN A 48 2.55 24.16 3.72
C ASN A 48 3.27 25.36 4.35
N ILE A 49 2.61 26.53 4.41
CA ILE A 49 3.14 27.70 5.12
C ILE A 49 3.26 27.41 6.61
N TRP A 50 2.20 26.85 7.22
CA TRP A 50 2.23 26.44 8.62
C TRP A 50 3.33 25.41 8.90
N SER A 51 3.50 24.43 8.02
CA SER A 51 4.52 23.38 8.12
C SER A 51 5.95 23.91 8.15
N GLN A 52 6.22 25.03 7.49
CA GLN A 52 7.54 25.66 7.44
C GLN A 52 8.01 26.20 8.80
N SER A 53 7.10 26.36 9.77
CA SER A 53 7.49 26.77 11.12
C SER A 53 8.18 25.66 11.93
N SER A 54 8.14 24.40 11.46
CA SER A 54 8.87 23.30 12.08
C SER A 54 10.36 23.32 11.71
N LYS A 55 11.22 23.00 12.68
CA LYS A 55 12.68 22.89 12.48
C LYS A 55 13.08 21.72 11.57
N THR A 56 12.21 20.72 11.42
CA THR A 56 12.48 19.51 10.62
C THR A 56 11.80 19.53 9.25
N TYR A 57 11.31 20.69 8.80
CA TYR A 57 10.57 20.82 7.54
C TYR A 57 11.45 20.57 6.30
N ASP A 58 10.93 19.76 5.37
CA ASP A 58 11.48 19.57 4.02
C ASP A 58 10.35 19.70 2.99
N GLY A 59 10.48 20.67 2.07
CA GLY A 59 9.41 21.00 1.12
C GLY A 59 9.11 19.91 0.09
N LYS A 60 10.10 19.11 -0.30
CA LYS A 60 9.89 17.97 -1.21
C LYS A 60 9.08 16.87 -0.53
N THR A 61 9.42 16.57 0.73
CA THR A 61 8.71 15.63 1.59
C THR A 61 7.30 16.12 1.89
N ALA A 62 7.12 17.41 2.17
CA ALA A 62 5.80 17.99 2.43
C ALA A 62 4.84 17.80 1.24
N LEU A 63 5.28 18.11 0.02
CA LEU A 63 4.47 17.91 -1.19
C LEU A 63 4.16 16.43 -1.44
N SER A 64 5.14 15.55 -1.24
CA SER A 64 4.96 14.10 -1.40
C SER A 64 3.91 13.56 -0.42
N VAL A 65 3.97 13.97 0.85
CA VAL A 65 3.01 13.53 1.85
C VAL A 65 1.65 14.16 1.65
N TRP A 66 1.57 15.43 1.23
CA TRP A 66 0.31 16.04 0.85
C TRP A 66 -0.40 15.23 -0.23
N LYS A 67 0.33 14.80 -1.26
CA LYS A 67 -0.19 13.95 -2.32
C LYS A 67 -0.64 12.58 -1.81
N SER A 68 0.00 12.04 -0.76
CA SER A 68 -0.36 10.74 -0.19
C SER A 68 -1.58 10.78 0.76
N PHE A 69 -1.98 11.96 1.26
CA PHE A 69 -3.20 12.08 2.06
C PHE A 69 -4.42 11.61 1.29
N LYS A 70 -5.09 10.60 1.84
CA LYS A 70 -6.36 10.10 1.33
C LYS A 70 -7.48 11.05 1.74
N LYS A 71 -8.53 11.13 0.91
CA LYS A 71 -9.71 11.97 1.17
C LYS A 71 -10.59 11.41 2.31
N ALA A 72 -10.35 10.17 2.76
CA ALA A 72 -11.01 9.52 3.88
C ALA A 72 -10.13 9.54 5.14
N GLY A 73 -10.70 9.87 6.30
CA GLY A 73 -10.00 9.92 7.59
C GLY A 73 -10.38 11.13 8.44
N THR A 74 -9.37 11.79 9.03
CA THR A 74 -9.52 12.96 9.90
C THR A 74 -10.15 14.14 9.15
N GLY A 75 -11.34 14.54 9.59
CA GLY A 75 -12.03 15.72 9.06
C GLY A 75 -11.60 17.02 9.76
N MET A 76 -11.96 18.16 9.17
CA MET A 76 -11.64 19.50 9.70
C MET A 76 -12.12 19.72 11.15
N GLY A 77 -13.16 19.01 11.60
CA GLY A 77 -13.63 19.06 12.99
C GLY A 77 -12.55 18.70 14.02
N THR A 78 -11.65 17.77 13.69
CA THR A 78 -10.53 17.41 14.57
C THR A 78 -9.52 18.55 14.66
N VAL A 79 -9.20 19.19 13.54
CA VAL A 79 -8.28 20.34 13.47
C VAL A 79 -8.82 21.51 14.27
N ILE A 80 -10.12 21.80 14.14
CA ILE A 80 -10.83 22.80 14.94
C ILE A 80 -10.72 22.48 16.43
N LYS A 81 -10.95 21.21 16.81
CA LYS A 81 -10.85 20.78 18.22
C LYS A 81 -9.43 20.97 18.77
N MET A 82 -8.40 20.66 17.99
CA MET A 82 -6.99 20.92 18.37
C MET A 82 -6.76 22.40 18.63
N ALA A 83 -7.19 23.28 17.71
CA ALA A 83 -7.04 24.71 17.87
C ALA A 83 -7.80 25.24 19.09
N LEU A 84 -9.05 24.82 19.29
CA LEU A 84 -9.87 25.21 20.46
C LEU A 84 -9.21 24.82 21.79
N ASN A 85 -8.68 23.58 21.86
CA ASN A 85 -7.96 23.08 23.02
C ASN A 85 -6.65 23.85 23.27
N ALA A 86 -6.00 24.32 22.21
CA ALA A 86 -4.80 25.15 22.26
C ALA A 86 -5.09 26.65 22.51
N GLY A 87 -6.35 27.02 22.72
CA GLY A 87 -6.73 28.38 23.09
C GLY A 87 -7.23 29.26 21.94
N TRP A 88 -7.30 28.75 20.71
CA TRP A 88 -7.95 29.47 19.62
C TRP A 88 -9.42 29.72 19.97
N ARG A 89 -9.91 30.91 19.65
CA ARG A 89 -11.31 31.28 19.79
C ARG A 89 -11.77 31.83 18.45
N PRO A 90 -12.82 31.26 17.86
CA PRO A 90 -13.37 31.77 16.60
C PRO A 90 -13.91 33.18 16.81
N ASP A 91 -13.68 34.04 15.84
CA ASP A 91 -14.31 35.36 15.83
C ASP A 91 -15.83 35.18 15.68
N LYS A 92 -16.61 35.89 16.50
CA LYS A 92 -18.07 35.80 16.50
C LYS A 92 -18.63 36.82 15.53
N THR A 93 -18.29 36.71 14.26
CA THR A 93 -19.08 37.36 13.22
C THR A 93 -20.43 36.63 13.12
N GLU A 94 -21.49 37.26 13.62
CA GLU A 94 -22.84 36.71 13.50
C GLU A 94 -23.26 36.70 12.03
N MET A 95 -23.10 35.54 11.38
CA MET A 95 -23.67 35.30 10.06
C MET A 95 -25.20 35.35 10.16
N THR A 96 -25.82 36.09 9.25
CA THR A 96 -27.27 36.11 9.06
C THR A 96 -27.79 34.70 8.77
N ALA A 97 -29.08 34.46 9.01
CA ALA A 97 -29.70 33.16 8.71
C ALA A 97 -29.57 32.78 7.22
N GLU A 98 -29.51 33.77 6.33
CA GLU A 98 -29.35 33.58 4.89
C GLU A 98 -27.91 33.18 4.54
N GLU A 99 -26.90 33.88 5.07
CA GLU A 99 -25.49 33.50 4.91
C GLU A 99 -25.21 32.11 5.48
N LYS A 100 -25.80 31.74 6.62
CA LYS A 100 -25.69 30.38 7.18
C LYS A 100 -26.27 29.32 6.25
N ARG A 101 -27.39 29.62 5.57
CA ARG A 101 -28.02 28.70 4.59
C ARG A 101 -27.16 28.55 3.33
N VAL A 102 -26.65 29.67 2.80
CA VAL A 102 -25.76 29.67 1.63
C VAL A 102 -24.48 28.87 1.94
N PHE A 103 -23.83 29.14 3.08
CA PHE A 103 -22.64 28.43 3.50
C PHE A 103 -22.89 26.94 3.72
N ALA A 104 -24.01 26.58 4.36
CA ALA A 104 -24.39 25.18 4.54
C ALA A 104 -24.61 24.46 3.19
N ALA A 105 -25.27 25.12 2.24
CA ALA A 105 -25.51 24.59 0.90
C ALA A 105 -24.20 24.41 0.11
N GLU A 106 -23.28 25.39 0.15
CA GLU A 106 -21.97 25.29 -0.48
C GLU A 106 -21.09 24.19 0.14
N ALA A 107 -21.12 24.05 1.47
CA ALA A 107 -20.42 22.98 2.16
C ALA A 107 -21.00 21.60 1.82
N GLU A 108 -22.33 21.47 1.71
CA GLU A 108 -22.99 20.24 1.27
C GLU A 108 -22.65 19.91 -0.18
N PHE A 109 -22.66 20.90 -1.08
CA PHE A 109 -22.26 20.74 -2.48
C PHE A 109 -20.82 20.25 -2.61
N ARG A 110 -19.88 20.88 -1.89
CA ARG A 110 -18.47 20.43 -1.83
C ARG A 110 -18.33 19.02 -1.25
N ARG A 111 -19.13 18.65 -0.25
CA ARG A 111 -19.15 17.27 0.29
C ARG A 111 -19.64 16.27 -0.75
N LYS A 112 -20.72 16.59 -1.47
CA LYS A 112 -21.25 15.73 -2.55
C LYS A 112 -20.25 15.55 -3.68
N GLN A 113 -19.59 16.62 -4.12
CA GLN A 113 -18.53 16.54 -5.13
C GLN A 113 -17.36 15.67 -4.66
N ARG A 114 -16.88 15.85 -3.42
CA ARG A 114 -15.81 15.02 -2.85
C ARG A 114 -16.20 13.55 -2.74
N GLN A 115 -17.42 13.27 -2.28
CA GLN A 115 -17.93 11.91 -2.18
C GLN A 115 -17.97 11.26 -3.56
N ALA A 116 -18.48 11.96 -4.57
CA ALA A 116 -18.51 11.48 -5.95
C ALA A 116 -17.09 11.24 -6.53
N GLU A 117 -16.12 12.11 -6.22
CA GLU A 117 -14.72 11.89 -6.62
C GLU A 117 -14.09 10.66 -5.93
N VAL A 118 -14.33 10.47 -4.64
CA VAL A 118 -13.83 9.28 -3.91
C VAL A 118 -14.45 8.02 -4.46
N GLU A 119 -15.76 8.02 -4.69
CA GLU A 119 -16.48 6.89 -5.30
C GLU A 119 -15.95 6.60 -6.71
N ALA A 120 -15.67 7.63 -7.52
CA ALA A 120 -15.06 7.47 -8.83
C ALA A 120 -13.63 6.90 -8.77
N ASP A 121 -12.80 7.39 -7.83
CA ASP A 121 -11.43 6.89 -7.61
C ASP A 121 -11.44 5.42 -7.14
N GLU A 122 -12.35 5.06 -6.23
CA GLU A 122 -12.54 3.69 -5.73
C GLU A 122 -13.07 2.76 -6.82
N ALA A 123 -14.05 3.21 -7.62
CA ALA A 123 -14.57 2.46 -8.75
C ALA A 123 -13.49 2.20 -9.81
N LEU A 124 -12.68 3.23 -10.14
CA LEU A 124 -11.54 3.08 -11.05
C LEU A 124 -10.52 2.09 -10.49
N LEU A 125 -10.19 2.18 -9.20
CA LEU A 125 -9.26 1.27 -8.55
C LEU A 125 -9.73 -0.17 -8.63
N GLU A 126 -11.01 -0.43 -8.38
CA GLU A 126 -11.57 -1.78 -8.44
C GLU A 126 -11.62 -2.33 -9.87
N GLU A 127 -12.04 -1.52 -10.84
CA GLU A 127 -12.05 -1.90 -12.25
C GLU A 127 -10.63 -2.21 -12.76
N MET A 128 -9.66 -1.35 -12.46
CA MET A 128 -8.27 -1.57 -12.86
C MET A 128 -7.65 -2.78 -12.16
N ARG A 129 -8.00 -3.06 -10.90
CA ARG A 129 -7.58 -4.27 -10.19
C ARG A 129 -8.09 -5.53 -10.89
N ALA A 130 -9.34 -5.55 -11.31
CA ALA A 130 -9.91 -6.68 -12.03
C ALA A 130 -9.18 -6.93 -13.36
N LEU A 131 -8.98 -5.88 -14.17
CA LEU A 131 -8.25 -5.98 -15.43
C LEU A 131 -6.80 -6.47 -15.25
N VAL A 132 -6.11 -5.95 -14.23
CA VAL A 132 -4.72 -6.36 -13.93
C VAL A 132 -4.67 -7.80 -13.42
N ALA A 133 -5.64 -8.22 -12.61
CA ALA A 133 -5.73 -9.60 -12.13
C ALA A 133 -5.93 -10.58 -13.30
N ASP A 134 -6.81 -10.26 -14.24
CA ASP A 134 -7.05 -11.08 -15.44
C ASP A 134 -5.80 -11.19 -16.31
N CYS A 135 -5.09 -10.07 -16.52
CA CYS A 135 -3.83 -10.10 -17.25
C CYS A 135 -2.73 -10.87 -16.50
N CYS A 136 -2.65 -10.74 -15.17
CA CYS A 136 -1.73 -11.51 -14.34
C CYS A 136 -2.03 -13.02 -14.43
N GLN A 137 -3.30 -13.41 -14.45
CA GLN A 137 -3.74 -14.79 -14.64
C GLN A 137 -3.35 -15.33 -16.03
N LYS A 138 -3.53 -14.54 -17.09
CA LYS A 138 -3.08 -14.91 -18.44
C LYS A 138 -1.57 -15.06 -18.52
N ILE A 139 -0.81 -14.11 -17.98
CA ILE A 139 0.67 -14.20 -17.91
C ILE A 139 1.09 -15.47 -17.18
N TRP A 140 0.46 -15.77 -16.04
CA TRP A 140 0.76 -16.95 -15.25
C TRP A 140 0.51 -18.26 -16.02
N ILE A 141 -0.61 -18.37 -16.73
CA ILE A 141 -0.98 -19.59 -17.46
C ILE A 141 -0.16 -19.74 -18.75
N GLU A 142 -0.03 -18.65 -19.52
CA GLU A 142 0.43 -18.72 -20.92
C GLU A 142 1.93 -18.44 -21.07
N HIS A 143 2.56 -17.80 -20.08
CA HIS A 143 3.94 -17.32 -20.21
C HIS A 143 4.88 -17.75 -19.09
N CYS A 144 4.37 -18.11 -17.91
CA CYS A 144 5.21 -18.68 -16.87
C CYS A 144 5.52 -20.15 -17.13
N GLN A 145 6.73 -20.56 -16.79
CA GLN A 145 7.16 -21.95 -16.74
C GLN A 145 7.32 -22.37 -15.28
N SER A 146 7.02 -23.62 -14.95
CA SER A 146 7.21 -24.17 -13.60
C SER A 146 8.68 -24.35 -13.23
N GLU A 147 9.55 -24.42 -14.23
CA GLU A 147 10.99 -24.60 -14.08
C GLU A 147 11.76 -23.56 -14.88
N GLY A 148 12.92 -23.18 -14.36
CA GLY A 148 13.81 -22.24 -15.00
C GLY A 148 14.95 -21.83 -14.08
N HIS A 149 15.73 -20.87 -14.55
CA HIS A 149 16.90 -20.36 -13.84
C HIS A 149 16.68 -18.92 -13.41
N SER A 150 17.17 -18.56 -12.22
CA SER A 150 17.14 -17.19 -11.73
C SER A 150 18.38 -16.85 -10.91
N PRO A 151 19.17 -15.85 -11.34
CA PRO A 151 20.32 -15.38 -10.57
C PRO A 151 19.97 -14.89 -9.16
N TYR A 152 18.70 -14.49 -8.93
CA TYR A 152 18.21 -14.11 -7.61
C TYR A 152 18.12 -15.32 -6.68
N LEU A 153 17.54 -16.43 -7.15
CA LEU A 153 17.41 -17.66 -6.37
C LEU A 153 18.79 -18.22 -6.04
N ASP A 154 19.72 -18.22 -7.01
CA ASP A 154 21.09 -18.68 -6.79
C ASP A 154 21.79 -17.83 -5.73
N ARG A 155 21.74 -16.49 -5.85
CA ARG A 155 22.37 -15.61 -4.85
C ARG A 155 21.76 -15.78 -3.46
N LYS A 156 20.46 -16.07 -3.39
CA LYS A 156 19.76 -16.32 -2.12
C LYS A 156 19.87 -17.76 -1.63
N GLN A 157 20.40 -18.68 -2.44
CA GLN A 157 20.55 -20.10 -2.14
C GLN A 157 19.22 -20.75 -1.71
N VAL A 158 18.14 -20.44 -2.44
CA VAL A 158 16.78 -20.94 -2.15
C VAL A 158 16.11 -21.55 -3.38
N GLY A 159 15.22 -22.52 -3.16
CA GLY A 159 14.43 -23.15 -4.22
C GLY A 159 13.29 -22.28 -4.78
N ALA A 160 12.63 -22.78 -5.83
CA ALA A 160 11.60 -22.06 -6.58
C ALA A 160 10.16 -22.26 -6.08
N PHE A 161 9.87 -23.34 -5.36
CA PHE A 161 8.63 -23.58 -4.60
C PHE A 161 7.35 -22.92 -5.15
N GLY A 162 6.95 -23.28 -6.37
CA GLY A 162 5.67 -22.85 -6.97
C GLY A 162 5.68 -21.45 -7.59
N ILE A 163 6.84 -20.84 -7.86
CA ILE A 163 6.96 -19.60 -8.63
C ILE A 163 7.18 -19.86 -10.12
N GLY A 164 6.93 -18.85 -10.95
CA GLY A 164 7.01 -18.93 -12.39
C GLY A 164 8.30 -18.33 -12.97
N PHE A 165 8.79 -18.90 -14.07
CA PHE A 165 9.94 -18.42 -14.84
C PHE A 165 9.53 -17.95 -16.24
N PHE A 166 10.33 -17.09 -16.86
CA PHE A 166 10.08 -16.58 -18.20
C PHE A 166 11.15 -17.05 -19.19
N LYS A 167 10.72 -17.65 -20.32
CA LYS A 167 11.60 -18.01 -21.45
C LYS A 167 11.82 -16.83 -22.40
N THR A 168 10.82 -15.98 -22.55
CA THR A 168 10.83 -14.81 -23.43
C THR A 168 10.41 -13.57 -22.65
N THR A 169 10.67 -12.39 -23.20
CA THR A 169 10.22 -11.14 -22.59
C THR A 169 8.70 -11.02 -22.69
N VAL A 170 8.07 -10.65 -21.58
CA VAL A 170 6.65 -10.33 -21.49
C VAL A 170 6.50 -8.94 -20.88
N ILE A 171 5.59 -8.13 -21.41
CA ILE A 171 5.27 -6.79 -20.91
C ILE A 171 3.80 -6.75 -20.56
N LEU A 172 3.51 -6.30 -19.35
CA LEU A 172 2.17 -5.94 -18.91
C LEU A 172 2.04 -4.42 -18.98
N SER A 173 1.24 -3.89 -19.91
CA SER A 173 0.95 -2.46 -20.01
C SER A 173 -0.41 -2.12 -19.43
N ILE A 174 -0.50 -1.00 -18.75
CA ILE A 174 -1.65 -0.56 -17.96
C ILE A 174 -1.89 0.92 -18.27
N ASP A 175 -3.04 1.22 -18.83
CA ASP A 175 -3.50 2.56 -19.19
C ASP A 175 -4.80 2.83 -18.42
N ASP A 176 -4.70 3.55 -17.29
CA ASP A 176 -5.86 3.80 -16.42
C ASP A 176 -6.81 4.86 -16.94
N HIS A 177 -6.33 5.78 -17.78
CA HIS A 177 -7.17 6.75 -18.47
C HIS A 177 -8.15 6.04 -19.41
N ASN A 178 -7.66 5.08 -20.19
CA ASN A 178 -8.47 4.30 -21.13
C ASN A 178 -8.97 2.97 -20.56
N LYS A 179 -8.78 2.73 -19.26
CA LYS A 179 -9.20 1.51 -18.54
C LYS A 179 -8.78 0.23 -19.27
N ARG A 180 -7.51 0.15 -19.67
CA ARG A 180 -6.99 -0.91 -20.52
C ARG A 180 -5.76 -1.57 -19.92
N CYS A 181 -5.76 -2.90 -19.92
CA CYS A 181 -4.62 -3.73 -19.54
C CYS A 181 -4.30 -4.69 -20.69
N GLN A 182 -3.02 -4.75 -21.10
CA GLN A 182 -2.60 -5.55 -22.25
C GLN A 182 -1.29 -6.28 -21.97
N ILE A 183 -1.13 -7.43 -22.62
CA ILE A 183 0.05 -8.28 -22.55
C ILE A 183 0.74 -8.25 -23.91
N TRP A 184 2.05 -8.04 -23.90
CA TRP A 184 2.90 -8.06 -25.07
C TRP A 184 3.99 -9.11 -24.86
N SER A 185 4.18 -10.02 -25.81
CA SER A 185 5.20 -11.08 -25.72
C SER A 185 5.82 -11.35 -27.08
N GLY A 186 7.01 -11.96 -27.08
CA GLY A 186 7.73 -12.30 -28.31
C GLY A 186 8.10 -11.06 -29.14
N SER A 187 7.89 -11.12 -30.46
CA SER A 187 8.22 -10.01 -31.38
C SER A 187 7.40 -8.74 -31.11
N ASN A 188 6.24 -8.86 -30.47
CA ASN A 188 5.35 -7.72 -30.20
C ASN A 188 5.87 -6.80 -29.08
N THR A 189 6.88 -7.23 -28.31
CA THR A 189 7.45 -6.37 -27.25
C THR A 189 8.18 -5.16 -27.81
N MET A 190 8.79 -5.26 -29.01
CA MET A 190 9.44 -4.12 -29.66
C MET A 190 8.41 -3.10 -30.13
N GLN A 191 7.31 -3.57 -30.74
CA GLN A 191 6.20 -2.72 -31.17
C GLN A 191 5.61 -1.89 -30.02
N PHE A 192 5.51 -2.48 -28.81
CA PHE A 192 5.11 -1.74 -27.62
C PHE A 192 6.01 -0.52 -27.39
N PHE A 193 7.34 -0.72 -27.33
CA PHE A 193 8.28 0.38 -27.09
C PHE A 193 8.31 1.41 -28.22
N ASP A 194 8.09 0.99 -29.47
CA ASP A 194 8.02 1.89 -30.62
C ASP A 194 6.75 2.76 -30.58
N SER A 195 5.64 2.20 -30.07
CA SER A 195 4.35 2.90 -29.93
C SER A 195 4.21 3.76 -28.67
N LEU A 196 5.19 3.69 -27.74
CA LEU A 196 5.13 4.44 -26.49
C LEU A 196 5.18 5.96 -26.73
N PRO A 197 4.21 6.73 -26.23
CA PRO A 197 4.26 8.18 -26.31
C PRO A 197 5.46 8.75 -25.56
N LYS A 198 6.04 9.84 -26.08
CA LYS A 198 7.19 10.56 -25.52
C LYS A 198 6.83 12.04 -25.36
N PRO A 199 6.71 12.59 -24.13
CA PRO A 199 6.87 11.90 -22.84
C PRO A 199 5.75 10.89 -22.57
N ARG A 200 6.06 9.86 -21.75
CA ARG A 200 5.06 8.87 -21.31
C ARG A 200 4.04 9.56 -20.38
N PRO A 201 2.73 9.45 -20.64
CA PRO A 201 1.70 9.97 -19.74
C PRO A 201 1.71 9.25 -18.37
N ASP A 202 1.33 9.96 -17.31
CA ASP A 202 1.24 9.39 -15.95
C ASP A 202 0.20 8.26 -15.82
N SER A 203 -0.79 8.26 -16.71
CA SER A 203 -1.81 7.21 -16.82
C SER A 203 -1.29 5.89 -17.37
N LEU A 204 -0.17 5.92 -18.11
CA LEU A 204 0.40 4.76 -18.77
C LEU A 204 1.57 4.20 -17.95
N SER A 205 1.42 2.99 -17.45
CA SER A 205 2.45 2.23 -16.73
C SER A 205 2.69 0.87 -17.36
N PHE A 206 3.87 0.28 -17.15
CA PHE A 206 4.15 -1.06 -17.62
C PHE A 206 5.14 -1.78 -16.70
N LEU A 207 5.06 -3.11 -16.68
CA LEU A 207 5.98 -4.00 -16.01
C LEU A 207 6.57 -4.99 -17.02
N VAL A 208 7.89 -5.16 -17.01
CA VAL A 208 8.60 -6.06 -17.93
C VAL A 208 9.12 -7.27 -17.15
N PHE A 209 8.77 -8.46 -17.63
CA PHE A 209 9.29 -9.74 -17.19
C PHE A 209 10.28 -10.23 -18.25
N LYS A 210 11.58 -10.23 -17.92
CA LYS A 210 12.65 -10.72 -18.82
C LYS A 210 13.09 -12.12 -18.41
N PRO A 211 13.73 -12.90 -19.30
CA PRO A 211 14.42 -14.11 -18.89
C PRO A 211 15.34 -13.88 -17.69
N GLY A 212 15.32 -14.81 -16.72
CA GLY A 212 16.00 -14.69 -15.42
C GLY A 212 15.21 -13.96 -14.33
N THR A 213 14.08 -13.31 -14.68
CA THR A 213 13.08 -12.82 -13.71
C THR A 213 12.23 -13.98 -13.23
N VAL A 214 11.86 -13.99 -11.96
CA VAL A 214 10.82 -14.89 -11.42
C VAL A 214 9.53 -14.12 -11.15
N ALA A 215 8.40 -14.77 -11.34
CA ALA A 215 7.08 -14.27 -10.94
C ALA A 215 6.56 -15.07 -9.77
N VAL A 216 6.28 -14.41 -8.65
CA VAL A 216 5.61 -15.01 -7.50
C VAL A 216 4.11 -14.71 -7.60
N PRO A 217 3.23 -15.73 -7.67
CA PRO A 217 1.79 -15.52 -7.78
C PRO A 217 1.19 -15.09 -6.44
N LEU A 218 0.42 -14.02 -6.43
CA LEU A 218 -0.22 -13.50 -5.23
C LEU A 218 -1.72 -13.77 -5.25
N ARG A 219 -2.12 -14.73 -4.43
CA ARG A 219 -3.50 -15.22 -4.33
C ARG A 219 -4.13 -14.79 -3.03
N ASP A 220 -5.43 -14.52 -3.05
CA ASP A 220 -6.19 -14.34 -1.82
C ASP A 220 -6.56 -15.68 -1.18
N ALA A 221 -7.25 -15.63 -0.04
CA ALA A 221 -7.72 -16.82 0.68
C ALA A 221 -8.69 -17.72 -0.11
N SER A 222 -9.28 -17.24 -1.21
CA SER A 222 -10.13 -18.05 -2.10
C SER A 222 -9.33 -18.75 -3.20
N GLY A 223 -8.02 -18.47 -3.30
CA GLY A 223 -7.15 -18.98 -4.36
C GLY A 223 -7.13 -18.13 -5.63
N LYS A 224 -7.92 -17.05 -5.70
CA LYS A 224 -7.94 -16.13 -6.85
C LYS A 224 -6.61 -15.40 -6.95
N LEU A 225 -5.97 -15.46 -8.13
CA LEU A 225 -4.76 -14.72 -8.44
C LEU A 225 -5.10 -13.26 -8.71
N TRP A 226 -4.51 -12.34 -7.96
CA TRP A 226 -4.75 -10.91 -8.11
C TRP A 226 -3.55 -10.13 -8.65
N SER A 227 -2.34 -10.66 -8.48
CA SER A 227 -1.12 -9.97 -8.91
C SER A 227 0.04 -10.94 -9.05
N LEU A 228 1.09 -10.47 -9.73
CA LEU A 228 2.39 -11.13 -9.78
C LEU A 228 3.44 -10.19 -9.17
N GLN A 229 4.22 -10.69 -8.22
CA GLN A 229 5.47 -10.03 -7.82
C GLN A 229 6.57 -10.47 -8.77
N ALA A 230 7.15 -9.54 -9.52
CA ALA A 230 8.34 -9.81 -10.31
C ALA A 230 9.59 -9.62 -9.43
N ILE A 231 10.52 -10.57 -9.46
CA ILE A 231 11.84 -10.41 -8.84
C ILE A 231 12.89 -10.57 -9.95
N ASN A 232 13.59 -9.49 -10.27
CA ASN A 232 14.60 -9.50 -11.32
C ASN A 232 15.91 -10.16 -10.84
N ALA A 233 16.89 -10.31 -11.74
CA ALA A 233 18.19 -10.92 -11.41
C ALA A 233 18.93 -10.24 -10.24
N GLN A 234 18.76 -8.92 -10.07
CA GLN A 234 19.33 -8.12 -8.99
C GLN A 234 18.54 -8.26 -7.66
N GLY A 235 17.39 -8.93 -7.67
CA GLY A 235 16.53 -9.09 -6.51
C GLY A 235 15.59 -7.89 -6.28
N THR A 236 15.52 -6.95 -7.22
CA THR A 236 14.53 -5.87 -7.18
C THR A 236 13.14 -6.45 -7.34
N LYS A 237 12.28 -6.17 -6.36
CA LYS A 237 10.88 -6.60 -6.34
C LYS A 237 10.03 -5.53 -7.02
N LEU A 238 9.25 -5.92 -8.02
CA LEU A 238 8.38 -5.04 -8.80
C LEU A 238 6.96 -5.61 -8.83
N PHE A 239 5.97 -4.74 -8.98
CA PHE A 239 4.56 -5.10 -9.05
C PHE A 239 3.87 -4.28 -10.15
N PRO A 240 2.83 -4.84 -10.80
CA PRO A 240 2.01 -4.04 -11.69
C PRO A 240 1.29 -2.94 -10.91
N LYS A 241 1.11 -1.76 -11.52
CA LYS A 241 0.19 -0.73 -11.01
C LYS A 241 -1.19 -1.37 -10.83
N TYR A 242 -1.90 -1.02 -9.77
CA TYR A 242 -3.19 -1.64 -9.39
C TYR A 242 -3.12 -3.14 -9.00
N GLY A 243 -1.95 -3.78 -9.01
CA GLY A 243 -1.78 -5.13 -8.46
C GLY A 243 -2.12 -5.17 -6.97
N ARG A 244 -3.10 -6.01 -6.59
CA ARG A 244 -3.50 -6.13 -5.17
C ARG A 244 -2.47 -6.97 -4.41
N LYS A 245 -1.88 -6.37 -3.38
CA LYS A 245 -1.02 -7.05 -2.39
C LYS A 245 -1.77 -7.39 -1.10
N SER A 246 -2.61 -6.46 -0.64
CA SER A 246 -3.30 -6.58 0.65
C SER A 246 -4.20 -7.81 0.69
N GLY A 247 -3.96 -8.68 1.67
CA GLY A 247 -4.65 -9.96 1.85
C GLY A 247 -4.28 -11.03 0.83
N CYS A 248 -3.30 -10.79 -0.05
CA CYS A 248 -2.78 -11.77 -1.00
C CYS A 248 -1.43 -12.30 -0.53
N PHE A 249 -1.15 -13.56 -0.82
CA PHE A 249 0.07 -14.27 -0.41
C PHE A 249 0.43 -15.37 -1.42
N HIS A 250 1.64 -15.91 -1.30
CA HIS A 250 2.08 -17.12 -2.01
C HIS A 250 2.35 -18.23 -1.00
N VAL A 251 1.98 -19.47 -1.30
CA VAL A 251 2.26 -20.60 -0.41
C VAL A 251 3.33 -21.49 -1.03
N LEU A 252 4.37 -21.76 -0.25
CA LEU A 252 5.43 -22.70 -0.57
C LEU A 252 5.10 -24.04 0.09
N GLY A 253 5.04 -25.11 -0.69
CA GLY A 253 4.73 -26.46 -0.21
C GLY A 253 3.23 -26.78 -0.15
N PRO A 254 2.89 -28.06 0.10
CA PRO A 254 1.50 -28.54 0.16
C PRO A 254 0.80 -28.09 1.46
N VAL A 255 -0.52 -27.88 1.39
CA VAL A 255 -1.37 -27.43 2.52
C VAL A 255 -2.49 -28.42 2.85
N ASP A 256 -2.24 -29.69 2.60
CA ASP A 256 -3.19 -30.76 2.90
C ASP A 256 -3.22 -31.03 4.41
N ASP A 257 -4.16 -30.39 5.11
CA ASP A 257 -4.37 -30.47 6.58
C ASP A 257 -3.08 -30.35 7.42
N PRO A 258 -2.39 -29.20 7.35
CA PRO A 258 -1.08 -29.06 7.98
C PRO A 258 -1.20 -28.97 9.50
N LEU A 259 -0.41 -29.77 10.22
CA LEU A 259 -0.21 -29.60 11.67
C LEU A 259 0.56 -28.31 12.01
N ASP A 260 1.42 -27.89 11.08
CA ASP A 260 2.30 -26.73 11.21
C ASP A 260 2.26 -25.89 9.93
N ILE A 261 2.12 -24.58 10.10
CA ILE A 261 2.20 -23.62 9.01
C ILE A 261 3.04 -22.43 9.42
N ALA A 262 3.92 -21.99 8.53
CA ALA A 262 4.70 -20.79 8.75
C ALA A 262 4.23 -19.62 7.87
N LEU A 263 4.59 -18.42 8.30
CA LEU A 263 4.36 -17.16 7.63
C LEU A 263 5.66 -16.36 7.65
N ALA A 264 6.08 -15.81 6.52
CA ALA A 264 7.23 -14.90 6.47
C ALA A 264 6.97 -13.72 5.54
N GLU A 265 7.74 -12.65 5.69
CA GLU A 265 7.55 -11.41 4.90
C GLU A 265 7.88 -11.62 3.42
N GLY A 266 9.12 -12.04 3.12
CA GLY A 266 9.64 -12.11 1.76
C GLY A 266 9.80 -13.53 1.23
N TYR A 267 9.92 -13.66 -0.09
CA TYR A 267 10.09 -14.94 -0.77
C TYR A 267 11.33 -15.72 -0.27
N ALA A 268 12.51 -15.10 -0.24
CA ALA A 268 13.72 -15.77 0.22
C ALA A 268 13.58 -16.30 1.65
N THR A 269 13.12 -15.48 2.60
CA THR A 269 12.87 -15.90 3.99
C THR A 269 11.87 -17.06 4.05
N SER A 270 10.76 -16.95 3.30
CA SER A 270 9.75 -18.02 3.23
C SER A 270 10.34 -19.33 2.71
N ALA A 271 11.16 -19.25 1.66
CA ALA A 271 11.80 -20.41 1.05
C ALA A 271 12.85 -21.03 1.97
N SER A 272 13.64 -20.23 2.70
CA SER A 272 14.58 -20.73 3.69
C SER A 272 13.88 -21.46 4.83
N VAL A 273 12.77 -20.92 5.35
CA VAL A 273 11.95 -21.58 6.38
C VAL A 273 11.37 -22.89 5.85
N HIS A 274 10.83 -22.88 4.63
CA HIS A 274 10.32 -24.09 4.00
C HIS A 274 11.40 -25.16 3.84
N MET A 275 12.60 -24.79 3.40
CA MET A 275 13.74 -25.71 3.25
C MET A 275 14.22 -26.27 4.59
N ALA A 276 14.15 -25.49 5.67
CA ALA A 276 14.61 -25.90 6.99
C ALA A 276 13.60 -26.83 7.71
N LEU A 277 12.31 -26.58 7.54
CA LEU A 277 11.25 -27.25 8.32
C LEU A 277 10.41 -28.23 7.51
N ALA A 278 10.46 -28.15 6.17
CA ALA A 278 9.54 -28.83 5.25
C ALA A 278 8.04 -28.51 5.47
N TRP A 279 7.72 -27.50 6.26
CA TRP A 279 6.35 -27.03 6.52
C TRP A 279 5.84 -26.16 5.37
N PRO A 280 4.52 -26.14 5.08
CA PRO A 280 3.97 -25.09 4.25
C PRO A 280 4.26 -23.70 4.80
N VAL A 281 4.68 -22.79 3.92
CA VAL A 281 5.02 -21.41 4.29
C VAL A 281 4.29 -20.41 3.42
N ALA A 282 3.50 -19.53 4.03
CA ALA A 282 2.91 -18.40 3.34
C ALA A 282 3.87 -17.21 3.32
N MET A 283 4.07 -16.63 2.14
CA MET A 283 4.84 -15.41 1.91
C MET A 283 3.90 -14.21 1.86
N ALA A 284 4.07 -13.28 2.80
CA ALA A 284 3.18 -12.14 3.02
C ALA A 284 3.47 -10.92 2.13
N VAL A 285 4.48 -10.96 1.28
CA VAL A 285 4.91 -9.88 0.37
C VAL A 285 5.69 -8.76 1.06
N ASP A 286 5.13 -8.20 2.13
CA ASP A 286 5.73 -7.15 2.96
C ASP A 286 5.21 -7.20 4.40
N SER A 287 5.94 -6.56 5.33
CA SER A 287 5.62 -6.59 6.76
C SER A 287 4.22 -6.04 7.07
N GLY A 288 3.72 -5.09 6.28
CA GLY A 288 2.40 -4.49 6.46
C GLY A 288 1.25 -5.47 6.21
N ASN A 289 1.50 -6.52 5.44
CA ASN A 289 0.51 -7.51 5.08
C ASN A 289 0.51 -8.75 6.01
N LEU A 290 1.53 -8.90 6.87
CA LEU A 290 1.63 -10.01 7.84
C LEU A 290 0.34 -10.20 8.67
N PRO A 291 -0.29 -9.16 9.25
CA PRO A 291 -1.50 -9.36 10.06
C PRO A 291 -2.70 -9.83 9.24
N ALA A 292 -2.81 -9.41 7.98
CA ALA A 292 -3.89 -9.82 7.09
C ALA A 292 -3.74 -11.30 6.69
N VAL A 293 -2.52 -11.71 6.34
CA VAL A 293 -2.23 -13.09 5.94
C VAL A 293 -2.30 -14.04 7.13
N ALA A 294 -1.75 -13.68 8.30
CA ALA A 294 -1.86 -14.50 9.52
C ALA A 294 -3.32 -14.80 9.89
N ARG A 295 -4.21 -13.81 9.76
CA ARG A 295 -5.64 -13.98 9.99
C ARG A 295 -6.30 -14.89 8.96
N ALA A 296 -5.91 -14.77 7.70
CA ALA A 296 -6.40 -15.67 6.64
C ALA A 296 -5.99 -17.12 6.90
N LEU A 297 -4.71 -17.36 7.26
CA LEU A 297 -4.22 -18.69 7.57
C LEU A 297 -4.90 -19.28 8.80
N ARG A 298 -5.06 -18.52 9.88
CA ARG A 298 -5.78 -18.98 11.08
C ARG A 298 -7.24 -19.32 10.78
N GLY A 299 -7.88 -18.58 9.87
CA GLY A 299 -9.24 -18.87 9.42
C GLY A 299 -9.34 -20.16 8.59
N GLN A 300 -8.33 -20.46 7.76
CA GLN A 300 -8.29 -21.68 6.94
C GLN A 300 -7.83 -22.92 7.72
N PHE A 301 -6.87 -22.76 8.64
CA PHE A 301 -6.22 -23.81 9.40
C PHE A 301 -6.30 -23.47 10.91
N PRO A 302 -7.48 -23.61 11.52
CA PRO A 302 -7.71 -23.18 12.90
C PRO A 302 -6.86 -23.95 13.92
N ASP A 303 -6.56 -25.22 13.66
CA ASP A 303 -5.84 -26.11 14.57
C ASP A 303 -4.32 -26.17 14.30
N ALA A 304 -3.86 -25.65 13.16
CA ALA A 304 -2.45 -25.64 12.81
C ALA A 304 -1.64 -24.75 13.75
N ARG A 305 -0.44 -25.16 14.13
CA ARG A 305 0.51 -24.30 14.84
C ARG A 305 1.03 -23.26 13.85
N LEU A 306 0.90 -21.97 14.20
CA LEU A 306 1.29 -20.86 13.35
C LEU A 306 2.65 -20.30 13.81
N LEU A 307 3.66 -20.39 12.95
CA LEU A 307 4.95 -19.73 13.13
C LEU A 307 5.03 -18.48 12.25
N VAL A 308 5.39 -17.33 12.80
CA VAL A 308 5.66 -16.10 12.04
C VAL A 308 7.15 -15.82 12.08
N ALA A 309 7.85 -16.12 11.00
CA ALA A 309 9.27 -15.81 10.83
C ALA A 309 9.42 -14.35 10.35
N GLY A 310 9.92 -13.49 11.22
CA GLY A 310 10.16 -12.08 10.89
C GLY A 310 11.64 -11.79 10.65
N ASP A 311 11.91 -10.76 9.85
CA ASP A 311 13.24 -10.19 9.73
C ASP A 311 13.52 -9.33 10.99
N ASP A 312 14.74 -9.43 11.53
CA ASP A 312 15.20 -8.63 12.67
C ASP A 312 16.30 -7.67 12.20
N ASP A 313 15.91 -6.44 11.91
CA ASP A 313 16.80 -5.36 11.46
C ASP A 313 16.82 -4.26 12.53
N PRO A 314 17.76 -4.31 13.49
CA PRO A 314 17.81 -3.35 14.59
C PRO A 314 18.19 -1.94 14.13
N ASP A 315 18.83 -1.80 12.96
CA ASP A 315 19.22 -0.50 12.39
C ASP A 315 18.03 0.19 11.71
N ALA A 316 17.01 -0.56 11.31
CA ALA A 316 15.77 0.00 10.78
C ALA A 316 14.96 0.68 11.89
N LYS A 317 14.59 1.96 11.68
CA LYS A 317 13.79 2.74 12.64
C LYS A 317 12.50 2.01 13.01
N GLY A 318 12.40 1.58 14.28
CA GLY A 318 11.24 0.89 14.83
C GLY A 318 11.15 -0.60 14.47
N ASN A 319 12.19 -1.18 13.84
CA ASN A 319 12.31 -2.59 13.48
C ASN A 319 10.97 -3.22 13.04
N PRO A 320 10.41 -2.76 11.92
CA PRO A 320 9.04 -3.07 11.53
C PRO A 320 8.83 -4.55 11.19
N GLY A 321 9.88 -5.25 10.73
CA GLY A 321 9.84 -6.69 10.47
C GLY A 321 9.54 -7.46 11.76
N ARG A 322 10.35 -7.22 12.79
CA ARG A 322 10.18 -7.81 14.13
C ARG A 322 8.84 -7.45 14.75
N THR A 323 8.57 -6.14 14.88
CA THR A 323 7.39 -5.63 15.58
C THR A 323 6.10 -6.15 14.97
N LYS A 324 6.00 -6.20 13.62
CA LYS A 324 4.78 -6.69 12.95
C LYS A 324 4.67 -8.21 12.97
N ALA A 325 5.78 -8.95 12.95
CA ALA A 325 5.77 -10.39 13.12
C ALA A 325 5.27 -10.79 14.51
N GLU A 326 5.77 -10.16 15.58
CA GLU A 326 5.31 -10.37 16.95
C GLU A 326 3.81 -10.05 17.10
N ALA A 327 3.37 -8.90 16.56
CA ALA A 327 1.96 -8.51 16.59
C ALA A 327 1.06 -9.49 15.82
N ALA A 328 1.49 -9.95 14.64
CA ALA A 328 0.74 -10.90 13.83
C ALA A 328 0.64 -12.28 14.50
N ALA A 329 1.73 -12.76 15.10
CA ALA A 329 1.75 -14.02 15.86
C ALA A 329 0.81 -13.94 17.07
N SER A 330 0.96 -12.92 17.92
CA SER A 330 0.17 -12.72 19.12
C SER A 330 -1.34 -12.63 18.82
N ALA A 331 -1.72 -11.85 17.81
CA ALA A 331 -3.13 -11.67 17.43
C ALA A 331 -3.80 -12.94 16.87
N ASN A 332 -3.03 -13.96 16.48
CA ASN A 332 -3.53 -15.18 15.85
C ASN A 332 -3.12 -16.45 16.60
N GLY A 333 -2.72 -16.34 17.87
CA GLY A 333 -2.33 -17.49 18.70
C GLY A 333 -1.14 -18.27 18.12
N GLY A 334 -0.19 -17.57 17.50
CA GLY A 334 1.03 -18.14 16.93
C GLY A 334 2.28 -17.74 17.71
N PHE A 335 3.44 -18.16 17.19
CA PHE A 335 4.76 -17.86 17.73
C PHE A 335 5.54 -17.01 16.73
N ALA A 336 6.34 -16.07 17.21
CA ALA A 336 7.27 -15.33 16.36
C ALA A 336 8.69 -15.90 16.49
N ALA A 337 9.41 -16.02 15.37
CA ALA A 337 10.81 -16.43 15.34
C ALA A 337 11.65 -15.43 14.54
N PHE A 338 12.88 -15.23 15.00
CA PHE A 338 13.82 -14.25 14.47
C PHE A 338 15.19 -14.88 14.26
N PRO A 339 15.97 -14.43 13.26
CA PRO A 339 17.34 -14.90 13.08
C PRO A 339 18.19 -14.53 14.30
N ILE A 340 19.01 -15.48 14.76
CA ILE A 340 20.07 -15.23 15.74
C ILE A 340 21.40 -15.07 14.99
N SER A 341 22.22 -14.08 15.37
CA SER A 341 23.57 -13.99 14.81
C SER A 341 24.42 -15.11 15.39
N LEU A 342 25.23 -15.76 14.56
CA LEU A 342 26.13 -16.86 14.98
C LEU A 342 27.23 -16.39 15.96
N GLU A 343 27.42 -15.08 16.15
CA GLU A 343 28.31 -14.53 17.18
C GLU A 343 27.71 -14.59 18.59
N GLN A 344 26.44 -14.97 18.73
CA GLN A 344 25.70 -15.03 20.00
C GLN A 344 25.19 -16.44 20.35
N ALA A 345 25.57 -17.47 19.59
CA ALA A 345 25.19 -18.88 19.79
C ALA A 345 26.38 -19.72 20.24
#